data_AF-A0A4Q2YMN4-F1
#
_entry.id   AF-A0A4Q2YMN4-F1
#
_cell.length_a   1.000
_cell.length_b   1.000
_cell.length_c   1.000
_cell.angle_alpha   90.00
_cell.angle_beta   90.00
_cell.angle_gamma   90.00
#
_symmetry.space_group_name_H-M   'P 1'
#
loop_
_entity.id
_entity.type
_entity.pdbx_description
1 polymer ?
#
loop_
_entity_poly.entity_id
_entity_poly.type
_entity_poly.pdbx_seq_one_letter_code
_entity_poly.pdbx_strand_id
1 'polypeptide(L)'
;KLRASILADPAFSRVNTKDNTPSVLNVEMVPGAKVHIDVAAKGGGSENKSKFKMMNPSDSIVDWVLEMVPQMGAGWCPPGMLGIGIGGTAEKAMLLAKQSLMDPIDMTELLARGPSTPTEELRIELYEKVNALGIGAQGLGGLATVLDVKIADWPTHAASKPVAMIPNCAATRHAHVTLDGSGPAFLEPPVLADYPQIDWKPDQAAIRVDLDNLTPEVVASWKQGDRLLLNGKMLTGRDAAHKRIAEMLAKGEELPVTFRDRVIYYVGPVDPVGEEIVGPAGPTTATRMDKFMDMMLDQGLLACVGKAERGPAATQAIAKHKSAYLMAVGGAAYLVARAIKGSQVVGFADLGMEAIYEFEVQDFPVTVAVDSEGQNVHVNAPMLWQKRI
;
A
#
# COMPACT_ATOMS: atom_id res chain seq x y z
N LYS A 1 15.41 -5.89 -14.15
CA LYS A 1 14.59 -7.09 -13.85
C LYS A 1 13.53 -6.71 -12.81
N LEU A 2 12.40 -7.42 -12.71
CA LEU A 2 11.43 -7.20 -11.62
C LEU A 2 11.97 -7.71 -10.27
N ARG A 3 11.23 -7.48 -9.18
CA ARG A 3 11.65 -7.87 -7.82
C ARG A 3 11.16 -9.26 -7.40
N ALA A 4 12.08 -10.14 -7.02
CA ALA A 4 11.75 -11.42 -6.40
C ALA A 4 11.23 -11.23 -4.97
N SER A 5 9.96 -11.58 -4.74
CA SER A 5 9.25 -11.30 -3.48
C SER A 5 8.68 -12.55 -2.81
N ILE A 6 8.95 -13.75 -3.34
CA ILE A 6 8.47 -15.03 -2.78
C ILE A 6 9.54 -15.64 -1.86
N LEU A 7 9.08 -16.22 -0.75
CA LEU A 7 9.90 -16.89 0.24
C LEU A 7 9.56 -18.39 0.24
N ALA A 8 10.58 -19.25 0.14
CA ALA A 8 10.42 -20.71 0.03
C ALA A 8 9.84 -21.33 1.31
N ASP A 9 10.21 -20.79 2.47
CA ASP A 9 9.75 -21.21 3.78
C ASP A 9 9.08 -20.03 4.48
N PRO A 10 7.75 -19.91 4.40
CA PRO A 10 7.04 -18.75 4.92
C PRO A 10 7.02 -18.68 6.46
N ALA A 11 7.20 -19.81 7.15
CA ALA A 11 7.01 -19.91 8.59
C ALA A 11 8.32 -19.72 9.37
N PHE A 12 9.45 -20.23 8.87
CA PHE A 12 10.70 -20.27 9.64
C PHE A 12 11.82 -19.47 8.98
N SER A 13 12.55 -20.08 8.05
CA SER A 13 13.80 -19.53 7.51
C SER A 13 13.59 -18.33 6.58
N ARG A 14 12.40 -18.21 5.96
CA ARG A 14 12.01 -17.04 5.15
C ARG A 14 13.01 -16.71 4.04
N VAL A 15 13.67 -17.72 3.48
CA VAL A 15 14.65 -17.58 2.39
C VAL A 15 13.95 -17.18 1.09
N ASN A 16 14.42 -16.13 0.43
CA ASN A 16 13.88 -15.65 -0.85
C ASN A 16 14.26 -16.61 -2.01
N THR A 17 13.32 -16.88 -2.91
CA THR A 17 13.52 -17.78 -4.06
C THR A 17 14.36 -17.17 -5.19
N LYS A 18 14.58 -15.86 -5.17
CA LYS A 18 15.38 -15.06 -6.11
C LYS A 18 14.84 -15.01 -7.55
N ASP A 19 13.72 -15.68 -7.83
CA ASP A 19 13.07 -15.71 -9.14
C ASP A 19 11.56 -15.42 -9.09
N ASN A 20 11.02 -15.12 -7.90
CA ASN A 20 9.61 -14.84 -7.66
C ASN A 20 8.66 -16.04 -7.90
N THR A 21 9.19 -17.26 -7.93
CA THR A 21 8.41 -18.51 -8.01
C THR A 21 8.22 -19.13 -6.61
N PRO A 22 7.22 -20.03 -6.42
CA PRO A 22 6.15 -20.40 -7.35
C PRO A 22 5.05 -19.35 -7.46
N SER A 23 4.31 -19.38 -8.58
CA SER A 23 3.02 -18.69 -8.71
C SER A 23 1.91 -19.45 -7.99
N VAL A 24 0.85 -18.75 -7.62
CA VAL A 24 -0.42 -19.38 -7.20
C VAL A 24 -1.24 -19.67 -8.46
N LEU A 25 -1.53 -20.94 -8.72
CA LEU A 25 -2.25 -21.40 -9.91
C LEU A 25 -3.61 -21.99 -9.51
N ASN A 26 -4.68 -21.50 -10.13
CA ASN A 26 -6.01 -22.11 -10.09
C ASN A 26 -6.37 -22.53 -11.52
N VAL A 27 -6.90 -23.74 -11.67
CA VAL A 27 -7.30 -24.30 -12.97
C VAL A 27 -8.75 -24.75 -12.87
N GLU A 28 -9.57 -24.31 -13.82
CA GLU A 28 -10.94 -24.75 -13.98
C GLU A 28 -11.09 -25.46 -15.33
N MET A 29 -11.63 -26.68 -15.29
CA MET A 29 -11.89 -27.47 -16.49
C MET A 29 -13.29 -27.16 -16.99
N VAL A 30 -13.39 -26.60 -18.19
CA VAL A 30 -14.66 -26.21 -18.82
C VAL A 30 -14.82 -26.88 -20.20
N PRO A 31 -16.05 -27.09 -20.70
CA PRO A 31 -16.26 -27.54 -22.07
C PRO A 31 -15.72 -26.54 -23.09
N GLY A 32 -15.12 -27.03 -24.18
CA GLY A 32 -14.64 -26.20 -25.28
C GLY A 32 -13.25 -26.58 -25.76
N ALA A 33 -12.73 -25.78 -26.70
CA ALA A 33 -11.40 -25.98 -27.32
C ALA A 33 -10.45 -24.78 -27.11
N LYS A 34 -10.77 -23.90 -26.16
CA LYS A 34 -9.99 -22.70 -25.84
C LYS A 34 -9.40 -22.78 -24.44
N VAL A 35 -8.29 -22.09 -24.24
CA VAL A 35 -7.69 -21.89 -22.91
C VAL A 35 -7.75 -20.40 -22.59
N HIS A 36 -8.48 -20.05 -21.52
CA HIS A 36 -8.50 -18.71 -20.98
C HIS A 36 -7.48 -18.61 -19.84
N ILE A 37 -6.67 -17.57 -19.86
CA ILE A 37 -5.60 -17.34 -18.89
C ILE A 37 -5.75 -15.92 -18.35
N ASP A 38 -6.04 -15.84 -17.06
CA ASP A 38 -6.01 -14.59 -16.31
C ASP A 38 -4.76 -14.57 -15.45
N VAL A 39 -3.91 -13.55 -15.62
CA VAL A 39 -2.68 -13.37 -14.85
C VAL A 39 -2.81 -12.11 -14.02
N ALA A 40 -2.64 -12.21 -12.71
CA ALA A 40 -2.64 -11.06 -11.81
C ALA A 40 -1.29 -10.92 -11.08
N ALA A 41 -0.65 -9.77 -11.24
CA ALA A 41 0.53 -9.41 -10.44
C ALA A 41 0.07 -8.78 -9.13
N LYS A 42 -0.38 -9.59 -8.17
CA LYS A 42 -0.97 -9.10 -6.92
C LYS A 42 0.09 -8.62 -5.92
N GLY A 43 -0.07 -7.41 -5.40
CA GLY A 43 0.80 -6.87 -4.36
C GLY A 43 0.47 -7.43 -2.97
N GLY A 44 1.49 -7.85 -2.21
CA GLY A 44 1.31 -8.37 -0.85
C GLY A 44 0.66 -7.37 0.12
N GLY A 45 0.82 -6.07 -0.10
CA GLY A 45 0.20 -5.03 0.72
C GLY A 45 -1.33 -5.04 0.68
N SER A 46 -1.92 -5.25 -0.50
CA SER A 46 -3.37 -5.46 -0.64
C SER A 46 -3.79 -6.88 -0.25
N GLU A 47 -2.97 -7.89 -0.56
CA GLU A 47 -3.29 -9.28 -0.25
C GLU A 47 -3.44 -9.53 1.26
N ASN A 48 -2.54 -8.95 2.06
CA ASN A 48 -2.54 -9.09 3.51
C ASN A 48 -3.73 -8.37 4.19
N LYS A 49 -4.55 -7.62 3.44
CA LYS A 49 -5.76 -6.99 3.93
C LYS A 49 -7.03 -7.78 3.60
N SER A 50 -6.88 -8.99 3.04
CA SER A 50 -8.00 -9.92 2.85
C SER A 50 -8.72 -10.21 4.16
N LYS A 51 -10.05 -10.25 4.10
CA LYS A 51 -10.95 -10.56 5.21
C LYS A 51 -11.87 -11.69 4.81
N PHE A 52 -12.20 -12.54 5.77
CA PHE A 52 -13.11 -13.66 5.58
C PHE A 52 -13.96 -13.84 6.83
N LYS A 53 -15.23 -14.17 6.65
CA LYS A 53 -16.15 -14.52 7.74
C LYS A 53 -17.11 -15.60 7.27
N MET A 54 -17.28 -16.64 8.08
CA MET A 54 -18.46 -17.50 8.00
C MET A 54 -19.61 -16.75 8.67
N MET A 55 -20.45 -16.09 7.87
CA MET A 55 -21.57 -15.31 8.37
C MET A 55 -22.76 -16.22 8.67
N ASN A 56 -23.60 -15.82 9.62
CA ASN A 56 -24.93 -16.40 9.72
C ASN A 56 -25.77 -15.94 8.51
N PRO A 57 -26.74 -16.74 8.04
CA PRO A 57 -27.57 -16.36 6.89
C PRO A 57 -28.24 -14.98 7.03
N SER A 58 -28.63 -14.62 8.26
CA SER A 58 -29.28 -13.35 8.62
C SER A 58 -28.33 -12.15 8.75
N ASP A 59 -27.01 -12.36 8.77
CA ASP A 59 -26.06 -11.25 8.97
C ASP A 59 -26.01 -10.34 7.72
N SER A 60 -25.86 -9.04 7.97
CA SER A 60 -25.70 -8.01 6.93
C SER A 60 -24.27 -7.99 6.40
N ILE A 61 -24.10 -8.19 5.08
CA ILE A 61 -22.80 -8.06 4.39
C ILE A 61 -22.32 -6.62 4.46
N VAL A 62 -23.24 -5.65 4.31
CA VAL A 62 -22.93 -4.22 4.36
C VAL A 62 -22.32 -3.84 5.70
N ASP A 63 -22.95 -4.23 6.81
CA ASP A 63 -22.47 -3.90 8.15
C ASP A 63 -21.09 -4.49 8.39
N TRP A 64 -20.88 -5.74 7.97
CA TRP A 64 -19.58 -6.39 8.08
C TRP A 64 -18.50 -5.70 7.23
N VAL A 65 -18.82 -5.28 5.99
CA VAL A 65 -17.86 -4.53 5.16
C VAL A 65 -17.50 -3.21 5.82
N LEU A 66 -18.48 -2.45 6.31
CA LEU A 66 -18.24 -1.16 6.97
C LEU A 66 -17.48 -1.30 8.29
N GLU A 67 -17.65 -2.41 9.00
CA GLU A 67 -16.84 -2.76 10.18
C GLU A 67 -15.38 -3.05 9.79
N MET A 68 -15.18 -3.78 8.68
CA MET A 68 -13.87 -4.29 8.28
C MET A 68 -13.00 -3.26 7.53
N VAL A 69 -13.58 -2.38 6.72
CA VAL A 69 -12.83 -1.43 5.89
C VAL A 69 -11.93 -0.51 6.73
N PRO A 70 -12.39 0.13 7.83
CA PRO A 70 -11.51 0.91 8.70
C PRO A 70 -10.35 0.10 9.28
N GLN A 71 -10.58 -1.19 9.60
CA GLN A 71 -9.55 -2.08 10.15
C GLN A 71 -8.49 -2.48 9.12
N MET A 72 -8.77 -2.33 7.82
CA MET A 72 -7.75 -2.52 6.79
C MET A 72 -6.72 -1.38 6.80
N GLY A 73 -7.08 -0.20 7.32
CA GLY A 73 -6.27 1.00 7.30
C GLY A 73 -5.87 1.42 5.88
N ALA A 74 -4.86 2.28 5.76
CA ALA A 74 -4.35 2.76 4.48
C ALA A 74 -3.28 1.82 3.87
N GLY A 75 -2.98 0.70 4.52
CA GLY A 75 -1.91 -0.23 4.13
C GLY A 75 -2.04 -0.83 2.73
N TRP A 76 -3.25 -0.90 2.19
CA TRP A 76 -3.56 -1.39 0.84
C TRP A 76 -3.56 -0.29 -0.24
N CYS A 77 -3.15 0.93 0.10
CA CYS A 77 -3.04 2.07 -0.83
C CYS A 77 -4.36 2.43 -1.54
N PRO A 78 -5.42 2.82 -0.80
CA PRO A 78 -6.59 3.44 -1.40
C PRO A 78 -6.22 4.74 -2.15
N PRO A 79 -7.00 5.19 -3.15
CA PRO A 79 -8.21 4.55 -3.62
C PRO A 79 -7.92 3.30 -4.45
N GLY A 80 -8.80 2.31 -4.35
CA GLY A 80 -8.68 1.06 -5.10
C GLY A 80 -10.04 0.39 -5.24
N MET A 81 -10.07 -0.93 -5.44
CA MET A 81 -11.33 -1.68 -5.56
C MET A 81 -11.53 -2.64 -4.40
N LEU A 82 -12.77 -2.95 -4.06
CA LEU A 82 -13.09 -4.08 -3.19
C LEU A 82 -13.65 -5.23 -4.01
N GLY A 83 -13.06 -6.40 -3.93
CA GLY A 83 -13.59 -7.63 -4.48
C GLY A 83 -14.24 -8.43 -3.37
N ILE A 84 -15.48 -8.81 -3.55
CA ILE A 84 -16.28 -9.55 -2.58
C ILE A 84 -16.72 -10.86 -3.23
N GLY A 85 -16.50 -11.96 -2.50
CA GLY A 85 -16.90 -13.29 -2.87
C GLY A 85 -17.93 -13.81 -1.88
N ILE A 86 -19.08 -14.28 -2.36
CA ILE A 86 -20.21 -14.70 -1.53
C ILE A 86 -20.59 -16.15 -1.85
N GLY A 87 -20.72 -16.98 -0.83
CA GLY A 87 -21.22 -18.35 -0.99
C GLY A 87 -20.15 -19.39 -1.34
N GLY A 88 -20.58 -20.55 -1.82
CA GLY A 88 -19.74 -21.74 -1.93
C GLY A 88 -19.23 -22.23 -0.58
N THR A 89 -17.95 -22.57 -0.54
CA THR A 89 -17.16 -22.89 0.66
C THR A 89 -16.16 -21.76 0.95
N ALA A 90 -15.41 -21.84 2.05
CA ALA A 90 -14.49 -20.77 2.46
C ALA A 90 -13.47 -20.42 1.36
N GLU A 91 -12.86 -21.44 0.75
CA GLU A 91 -11.90 -21.32 -0.33
C GLU A 91 -12.52 -20.77 -1.62
N LYS A 92 -13.77 -21.17 -1.95
CA LYS A 92 -14.46 -20.66 -3.14
C LYS A 92 -14.81 -19.18 -2.99
N ALA A 93 -15.27 -18.74 -1.81
CA ALA A 93 -15.53 -17.32 -1.56
C ALA A 93 -14.25 -16.48 -1.72
N MET A 94 -13.12 -16.92 -1.17
CA MET A 94 -11.84 -16.23 -1.33
C MET A 94 -11.38 -16.17 -2.80
N LEU A 95 -11.56 -17.26 -3.55
CA LEU A 95 -11.26 -17.31 -4.97
C LEU A 95 -12.14 -16.33 -5.77
N LEU A 96 -13.44 -16.32 -5.52
CA LEU A 96 -14.39 -15.40 -6.18
C LEU A 96 -14.08 -13.94 -5.89
N ALA A 97 -13.80 -13.59 -4.63
CA ALA A 97 -13.37 -12.25 -4.25
C ALA A 97 -12.10 -11.82 -4.99
N LYS A 98 -11.20 -12.76 -5.28
CA LYS A 98 -9.97 -12.51 -6.03
C LYS A 98 -10.20 -12.38 -7.53
N GLN A 99 -11.09 -13.21 -8.10
CA GLN A 99 -11.43 -13.21 -9.52
C GLN A 99 -12.20 -11.94 -9.91
N SER A 100 -13.16 -11.52 -9.09
CA SER A 100 -13.97 -10.32 -9.37
C SER A 100 -13.16 -9.03 -9.49
N LEU A 101 -11.96 -8.98 -8.89
CA LEU A 101 -11.03 -7.85 -8.99
C LEU A 101 -10.36 -7.69 -10.36
N MET A 102 -10.57 -8.63 -11.27
CA MET A 102 -10.03 -8.57 -12.63
C MET A 102 -11.03 -7.97 -13.63
N ASP A 103 -12.25 -7.67 -13.19
CA ASP A 103 -13.23 -6.99 -14.03
C ASP A 103 -12.87 -5.49 -14.22
N PRO A 104 -13.19 -4.89 -15.37
CA PRO A 104 -13.00 -3.45 -15.60
C PRO A 104 -13.74 -2.61 -14.56
N ILE A 105 -13.18 -1.45 -14.16
CA ILE A 105 -13.92 -0.47 -13.35
C ILE A 105 -15.12 0.02 -14.17
N ASP A 106 -16.33 -0.12 -13.63
CA ASP A 106 -17.58 0.22 -14.32
C ASP A 106 -18.63 0.88 -13.40
N MET A 107 -18.23 1.30 -12.20
CA MET A 107 -19.16 1.88 -11.21
C MET A 107 -19.82 3.16 -11.72
N THR A 108 -19.10 3.99 -12.48
CA THR A 108 -19.67 5.24 -13.04
C THR A 108 -20.79 4.94 -14.03
N GLU A 109 -20.59 3.97 -14.91
CA GLU A 109 -21.59 3.49 -15.85
C GLU A 109 -22.78 2.85 -15.12
N LEU A 110 -22.51 2.04 -14.09
CA LEU A 110 -23.52 1.40 -13.26
C LEU A 110 -24.41 2.43 -12.54
N LEU A 111 -23.83 3.47 -11.94
CA LEU A 111 -24.58 4.56 -11.29
C LEU A 111 -25.46 5.32 -12.30
N ALA A 112 -24.95 5.56 -13.52
CA ALA A 112 -25.68 6.28 -14.55
C ALA A 112 -26.88 5.49 -15.10
N ARG A 113 -26.74 4.17 -15.29
CA ARG A 113 -27.82 3.31 -15.81
C ARG A 113 -28.77 2.78 -14.74
N GLY A 114 -28.34 2.75 -13.48
CA GLY A 114 -29.04 2.12 -12.35
C GLY A 114 -28.84 0.59 -12.28
N PRO A 115 -29.07 -0.02 -11.11
CA PRO A 115 -28.92 -1.46 -10.93
C PRO A 115 -30.07 -2.22 -11.59
N SER A 116 -29.76 -3.38 -12.12
CA SER A 116 -30.70 -4.32 -12.76
C SER A 116 -30.86 -5.63 -11.98
N THR A 117 -30.00 -5.85 -10.97
CA THR A 117 -30.01 -7.05 -10.13
C THR A 117 -29.79 -6.66 -8.66
N PRO A 118 -30.23 -7.49 -7.69
CA PRO A 118 -29.94 -7.27 -6.27
C PRO A 118 -28.44 -7.21 -5.96
N THR A 119 -27.60 -7.92 -6.73
CA THR A 119 -26.14 -7.84 -6.60
C THR A 119 -25.62 -6.47 -7.00
N GLU A 120 -26.16 -5.87 -8.07
CA GLU A 120 -25.81 -4.51 -8.48
C GLU A 120 -26.29 -3.45 -7.47
N GLU A 121 -27.48 -3.63 -6.89
CA GLU A 121 -27.96 -2.79 -5.78
C GLU A 121 -26.98 -2.83 -4.61
N LEU A 122 -26.55 -4.03 -4.21
CA LEU A 122 -25.56 -4.22 -3.14
C LEU A 122 -24.19 -3.59 -3.49
N ARG A 123 -23.74 -3.69 -4.75
CA ARG A 123 -22.49 -3.04 -5.21
C ARG A 123 -22.55 -1.53 -5.00
N ILE A 124 -23.64 -0.88 -5.44
CA ILE A 124 -23.86 0.56 -5.29
C ILE A 124 -23.91 0.94 -3.82
N GLU A 125 -24.71 0.23 -3.01
CA GLU A 125 -24.86 0.52 -1.58
C GLU A 125 -23.51 0.46 -0.85
N LEU A 126 -22.70 -0.58 -1.13
CA LEU A 126 -21.37 -0.71 -0.56
C LEU A 126 -20.42 0.40 -1.04
N TYR A 127 -20.43 0.73 -2.32
CA TYR A 127 -19.60 1.81 -2.89
C TYR A 127 -19.88 3.14 -2.19
N GLU A 128 -21.16 3.52 -2.09
CA GLU A 128 -21.57 4.78 -1.46
C GLU A 128 -21.22 4.80 0.03
N LYS A 129 -21.60 3.74 0.78
CA LYS A 129 -21.38 3.70 2.23
C LYS A 129 -19.90 3.62 2.60
N VAL A 130 -19.07 2.92 1.82
CA VAL A 130 -17.62 2.86 2.05
C VAL A 130 -16.96 4.22 1.80
N ASN A 131 -17.37 4.92 0.74
CA ASN A 131 -16.87 6.27 0.48
C ASN A 131 -17.38 7.29 1.51
N ALA A 132 -18.59 7.10 2.04
CA ALA A 132 -19.15 7.88 3.14
C ALA A 132 -18.42 7.71 4.50
N LEU A 133 -17.52 6.73 4.64
CA LEU A 133 -16.63 6.64 5.81
C LEU A 133 -15.60 7.78 5.85
N GLY A 134 -15.42 8.51 4.75
CA GLY A 134 -14.51 9.66 4.67
C GLY A 134 -13.03 9.30 4.72
N ILE A 135 -12.64 8.01 4.67
CA ILE A 135 -11.24 7.55 4.77
C ILE A 135 -10.38 8.16 3.66
N GLY A 136 -10.87 8.14 2.42
CA GLY A 136 -10.25 8.79 1.28
C GLY A 136 -8.94 8.16 0.79
N ALA A 137 -8.30 8.85 -0.14
CA ALA A 137 -7.06 8.43 -0.76
C ALA A 137 -5.94 8.33 0.30
N GLN A 138 -5.27 7.19 0.35
CA GLN A 138 -4.23 6.85 1.32
C GLN A 138 -4.64 7.00 2.80
N GLY A 139 -5.94 7.09 3.11
CA GLY A 139 -6.40 7.34 4.47
C GLY A 139 -6.20 8.78 4.96
N LEU A 140 -5.95 9.74 4.07
CA LEU A 140 -5.76 11.16 4.40
C LEU A 140 -7.06 11.95 4.53
N GLY A 141 -8.21 11.28 4.52
CA GLY A 141 -9.51 11.91 4.39
C GLY A 141 -9.86 12.22 2.94
N GLY A 142 -11.12 12.05 2.56
CA GLY A 142 -11.58 12.42 1.21
C GLY A 142 -12.83 11.69 0.75
N LEU A 143 -13.21 11.98 -0.50
CA LEU A 143 -14.43 11.46 -1.14
C LEU A 143 -14.31 10.02 -1.65
N ALA A 144 -13.09 9.57 -1.95
CA ALA A 144 -12.86 8.29 -2.62
C ALA A 144 -11.88 7.42 -1.83
N THR A 145 -12.43 6.44 -1.13
CA THR A 145 -11.71 5.30 -0.55
C THR A 145 -11.67 4.13 -1.54
N VAL A 146 -12.76 3.94 -2.29
CA VAL A 146 -12.91 2.93 -3.34
C VAL A 146 -13.36 3.57 -4.65
N LEU A 147 -12.87 3.05 -5.76
CA LEU A 147 -13.28 3.40 -7.12
C LEU A 147 -14.38 2.48 -7.63
N ASP A 148 -14.43 1.24 -7.14
CA ASP A 148 -15.45 0.25 -7.49
C ASP A 148 -15.55 -0.83 -6.39
N VAL A 149 -16.69 -1.51 -6.34
CA VAL A 149 -16.94 -2.71 -5.55
C VAL A 149 -17.41 -3.80 -6.51
N LYS A 150 -16.67 -4.91 -6.60
CA LYS A 150 -16.97 -6.07 -7.44
C LYS A 150 -17.49 -7.21 -6.58
N ILE A 151 -18.58 -7.85 -6.99
CA ILE A 151 -19.19 -8.96 -6.27
C ILE A 151 -19.32 -10.14 -7.22
N ALA A 152 -18.80 -11.30 -6.80
CA ALA A 152 -19.04 -12.58 -7.46
C ALA A 152 -19.57 -13.57 -6.42
N ASP A 153 -20.58 -14.36 -6.81
CA ASP A 153 -21.24 -15.29 -5.91
C ASP A 153 -21.30 -16.74 -6.44
N TRP A 154 -21.60 -17.66 -5.53
CA TRP A 154 -21.80 -19.08 -5.83
C TRP A 154 -22.87 -19.68 -4.91
N PRO A 155 -23.64 -20.69 -5.37
CA PRO A 155 -24.54 -21.43 -4.51
C PRO A 155 -23.83 -21.96 -3.25
N THR A 156 -24.50 -21.89 -2.11
CA THR A 156 -23.95 -22.31 -0.81
C THR A 156 -24.93 -23.21 -0.07
N HIS A 157 -24.41 -23.99 0.89
CA HIS A 157 -25.24 -24.76 1.79
C HIS A 157 -26.14 -23.82 2.62
N ALA A 158 -27.40 -24.18 2.86
CA ALA A 158 -28.39 -23.30 3.50
C ALA A 158 -27.98 -22.79 4.90
N ALA A 159 -27.17 -23.56 5.64
CA ALA A 159 -26.64 -23.18 6.94
C ALA A 159 -25.36 -22.31 6.89
N SER A 160 -24.85 -21.99 5.69
CA SER A 160 -23.54 -21.36 5.51
C SER A 160 -23.64 -20.14 4.62
N LYS A 161 -23.02 -19.03 5.04
CA LYS A 161 -22.83 -17.83 4.23
C LYS A 161 -21.36 -17.40 4.29
N PRO A 162 -20.45 -18.10 3.59
CA PRO A 162 -19.06 -17.68 3.49
C PRO A 162 -18.98 -16.36 2.74
N VAL A 163 -18.30 -15.37 3.31
CA VAL A 163 -18.06 -14.08 2.65
C VAL A 163 -16.60 -13.72 2.78
N ALA A 164 -15.99 -13.41 1.65
CA ALA A 164 -14.62 -12.92 1.54
C ALA A 164 -14.63 -11.50 0.99
N MET A 165 -13.69 -10.67 1.46
CA MET A 165 -13.43 -9.35 0.91
C MET A 165 -11.92 -9.17 0.73
N ILE A 166 -11.50 -8.83 -0.48
CA ILE A 166 -10.11 -8.61 -0.85
C ILE A 166 -10.00 -7.25 -1.53
N PRO A 167 -9.18 -6.32 -1.03
CA PRO A 167 -8.94 -5.07 -1.73
C PRO A 167 -7.98 -5.26 -2.92
N ASN A 168 -8.14 -4.45 -3.97
CA ASN A 168 -7.11 -4.20 -4.98
C ASN A 168 -6.56 -2.79 -4.79
N CYS A 169 -5.23 -2.68 -4.70
CA CYS A 169 -4.56 -1.39 -4.54
C CYS A 169 -4.51 -0.60 -5.85
N ALA A 170 -4.04 0.65 -5.79
CA ALA A 170 -3.76 1.47 -6.98
C ALA A 170 -2.91 0.76 -8.06
N ALA A 171 -2.11 -0.26 -7.69
CA ALA A 171 -1.44 -1.15 -8.63
C ALA A 171 -2.35 -2.34 -9.04
N THR A 172 -3.50 -2.02 -9.64
CA THR A 172 -4.40 -2.99 -10.29
C THR A 172 -3.72 -3.52 -11.56
N ARG A 173 -3.16 -4.74 -11.47
CA ARG A 173 -2.31 -5.31 -12.52
C ARG A 173 -2.79 -6.71 -12.86
N HIS A 174 -3.56 -6.82 -13.93
CA HIS A 174 -3.98 -8.09 -14.50
C HIS A 174 -3.96 -8.03 -16.03
N ALA A 175 -3.87 -9.20 -16.64
CA ALA A 175 -3.95 -9.39 -18.08
C ALA A 175 -4.78 -10.63 -18.37
N HIS A 176 -5.51 -10.59 -19.48
CA HIS A 176 -6.41 -11.64 -19.93
C HIS A 176 -5.96 -12.10 -21.31
N VAL A 177 -5.78 -13.40 -21.47
CA VAL A 177 -5.34 -14.00 -22.73
C VAL A 177 -6.23 -15.19 -23.04
N THR A 178 -6.61 -15.33 -24.31
CA THR A 178 -7.29 -16.52 -24.82
C THR A 178 -6.43 -17.19 -25.87
N LEU A 179 -6.17 -18.48 -25.71
CA LEU A 179 -5.53 -19.33 -26.70
C LEU A 179 -6.60 -20.18 -27.37
N ASP A 180 -6.63 -20.19 -28.71
CA ASP A 180 -7.63 -20.90 -29.52
C ASP A 180 -7.02 -21.84 -30.57
N GLY A 181 -5.70 -22.05 -30.52
CA GLY A 181 -4.96 -22.89 -31.45
C GLY A 181 -4.46 -22.17 -32.71
N SER A 182 -4.78 -20.88 -32.91
CA SER A 182 -4.29 -20.09 -34.05
C SER A 182 -2.82 -19.65 -33.94
N GLY A 183 -2.23 -19.71 -32.74
CA GLY A 183 -0.85 -19.30 -32.47
C GLY A 183 -0.70 -18.58 -31.13
N PRO A 184 0.41 -17.84 -30.92
CA PRO A 184 0.58 -16.97 -29.76
C PRO A 184 -0.46 -15.85 -29.76
N ALA A 185 -1.01 -15.55 -28.58
CA ALA A 185 -1.83 -14.36 -28.39
C ALA A 185 -0.93 -13.15 -28.07
N PHE A 186 -1.27 -11.99 -28.63
CA PHE A 186 -0.54 -10.74 -28.43
C PHE A 186 -1.45 -9.74 -27.71
N LEU A 187 -0.91 -9.05 -26.71
CA LEU A 187 -1.58 -7.95 -26.02
C LEU A 187 -1.11 -6.64 -26.63
N GLU A 188 -2.03 -5.85 -27.16
CA GLU A 188 -1.73 -4.52 -27.67
C GLU A 188 -1.37 -3.59 -26.50
N PRO A 189 -0.17 -2.96 -26.50
CA PRO A 189 0.16 -1.95 -25.51
C PRO A 189 -0.84 -0.79 -25.58
N PRO A 190 -1.22 -0.19 -24.43
CA PRO A 190 -2.11 0.95 -24.45
C PRO A 190 -1.47 2.16 -25.12
N VAL A 191 -2.27 2.95 -25.82
CA VAL A 191 -1.81 4.18 -26.48
C VAL A 191 -1.64 5.26 -25.41
N LEU A 192 -0.41 5.73 -25.18
CA LEU A 192 -0.13 6.73 -24.12
C LEU A 192 -0.91 8.04 -24.30
N ALA A 193 -1.32 8.37 -25.53
CA ALA A 193 -2.12 9.55 -25.83
C ALA A 193 -3.58 9.45 -25.33
N ASP A 194 -4.08 8.24 -25.03
CA ASP A 194 -5.43 8.04 -24.48
C ASP A 194 -5.52 8.46 -23.00
N TYR A 195 -4.37 8.52 -22.32
CA TYR A 195 -4.30 9.02 -20.96
C TYR A 195 -4.32 10.56 -20.93
N PRO A 196 -5.00 11.17 -19.95
CA PRO A 196 -5.05 12.62 -19.84
C PRO A 196 -3.65 13.20 -19.71
N GLN A 197 -3.40 14.33 -20.36
CA GLN A 197 -2.17 15.10 -20.18
C GLN A 197 -2.19 15.72 -18.78
N ILE A 198 -1.37 15.19 -17.88
CA ILE A 198 -1.29 15.68 -16.49
C ILE A 198 -0.19 16.76 -16.42
N ASP A 199 -0.57 18.04 -16.53
CA ASP A 199 0.32 19.16 -16.18
C ASP A 199 0.33 19.34 -14.65
N TRP A 200 1.06 18.46 -13.95
CA TRP A 200 1.21 18.56 -12.51
C TRP A 200 2.33 19.53 -12.15
N LYS A 201 1.98 20.53 -11.33
CA LYS A 201 2.94 21.42 -10.68
C LYS A 201 2.86 21.21 -9.17
N PRO A 202 3.99 21.22 -8.45
CA PRO A 202 3.95 21.22 -7.00
C PRO A 202 3.06 22.36 -6.50
N ASP A 203 2.25 22.05 -5.50
CA ASP A 203 1.40 23.04 -4.84
C ASP A 203 2.28 24.22 -4.35
N GLN A 204 1.86 25.46 -4.60
CA GLN A 204 2.59 26.63 -4.13
C GLN A 204 2.71 26.66 -2.60
N ALA A 205 1.78 26.02 -1.90
CA ALA A 205 1.81 25.88 -0.44
C ALA A 205 2.77 24.79 0.06
N ALA A 206 3.40 24.00 -0.82
CA ALA A 206 4.31 22.94 -0.40
C ALA A 206 5.60 23.53 0.22
N ILE A 207 5.96 23.04 1.40
CA ILE A 207 7.14 23.47 2.14
C ILE A 207 8.35 22.72 1.59
N ARG A 208 9.33 23.45 1.05
CA ARG A 208 10.62 22.86 0.67
C ARG A 208 11.49 22.69 1.91
N VAL A 209 12.01 21.48 2.10
CA VAL A 209 12.82 21.11 3.26
C VAL A 209 14.21 20.74 2.79
N ASP A 210 15.21 21.39 3.38
CA ASP A 210 16.62 21.03 3.26
C ASP A 210 16.95 20.00 4.36
N LEU A 211 17.18 18.75 3.94
CA LEU A 211 17.49 17.64 4.82
C LEU A 211 18.92 17.72 5.39
N ASP A 212 19.84 18.36 4.68
CA ASP A 212 21.25 18.41 5.08
C ASP A 212 21.48 19.43 6.21
N ASN A 213 20.55 20.38 6.38
CA ASN A 213 20.53 21.38 7.45
C ASN A 213 19.25 21.31 8.32
N LEU A 214 18.57 20.17 8.34
CA LEU A 214 17.32 20.00 9.08
C LEU A 214 17.55 20.06 10.60
N THR A 215 16.72 20.81 11.33
CA THR A 215 16.80 20.92 12.78
C THR A 215 15.54 20.40 13.48
N PRO A 216 15.61 20.01 14.77
CA PRO A 216 14.44 19.62 15.55
C PRO A 216 13.33 20.69 15.57
N GLU A 217 13.69 21.98 15.60
CA GLU A 217 12.74 23.10 15.63
C GLU A 217 11.94 23.18 14.34
N VAL A 218 12.58 22.95 13.19
CA VAL A 218 11.89 22.91 11.88
C VAL A 218 10.92 21.74 11.86
N VAL A 219 11.33 20.55 12.29
CA VAL A 219 10.44 19.37 12.36
C VAL A 219 9.25 19.62 13.30
N ALA A 220 9.51 20.24 14.46
CA ALA A 220 8.48 20.54 15.44
C ALA A 220 7.44 21.55 14.92
N SER A 221 7.81 22.40 13.95
CA SER A 221 6.92 23.39 13.35
C SER A 221 5.87 22.80 12.39
N TRP A 222 6.15 21.62 11.82
CA TRP A 222 5.26 20.96 10.88
C TRP A 222 3.95 20.54 11.55
N LYS A 223 2.84 20.66 10.83
CA LYS A 223 1.50 20.25 11.25
C LYS A 223 0.99 19.12 10.39
N GLN A 224 0.17 18.24 10.98
CA GLN A 224 -0.47 17.18 10.22
C GLN A 224 -1.21 17.73 8.99
N GLY A 225 -1.05 17.09 7.84
CA GLY A 225 -1.58 17.54 6.55
C GLY A 225 -0.66 18.45 5.74
N ASP A 226 0.40 19.01 6.34
CA ASP A 226 1.40 19.79 5.59
C ASP A 226 2.03 18.95 4.48
N ARG A 227 2.25 19.58 3.32
CA ARG A 227 2.85 18.95 2.14
C ARG A 227 4.30 19.40 2.06
N LEU A 228 5.23 18.46 2.08
CA LEU A 228 6.66 18.74 2.07
C LEU A 228 7.31 18.24 0.78
N LEU A 229 8.38 18.93 0.36
CA LEU A 229 9.28 18.54 -0.70
C LEU A 229 10.69 18.42 -0.10
N LEU A 230 11.14 17.19 0.13
CA LEU A 230 12.44 16.92 0.76
C LEU A 230 13.56 17.00 -0.27
N ASN A 231 14.66 17.67 0.10
CA ASN A 231 15.85 17.86 -0.71
C ASN A 231 17.10 17.56 0.14
N GLY A 232 18.08 16.83 -0.38
CA GLY A 232 19.28 16.43 0.37
C GLY A 232 19.31 14.95 0.74
N LYS A 233 20.03 14.57 1.80
CA LYS A 233 20.34 13.17 2.10
C LYS A 233 19.45 12.53 3.16
N MET A 234 18.81 11.42 2.83
CA MET A 234 18.07 10.58 3.79
C MET A 234 18.57 9.15 3.82
N LEU A 235 18.44 8.49 4.96
CA LEU A 235 18.78 7.07 5.11
C LEU A 235 17.60 6.19 4.72
N THR A 236 17.83 4.92 4.42
CA THR A 236 16.79 3.92 4.26
C THR A 236 16.91 2.82 5.29
N GLY A 237 15.81 2.10 5.53
CA GLY A 237 15.85 0.89 6.33
C GLY A 237 14.45 0.37 6.62
N ARG A 238 14.27 -0.94 6.67
CA ARG A 238 12.96 -1.56 6.95
C ARG A 238 13.12 -2.73 7.92
N ASP A 239 12.25 -3.73 7.84
CA ASP A 239 12.06 -4.80 8.83
C ASP A 239 13.39 -5.44 9.31
N ALA A 240 14.24 -5.93 8.40
CA ALA A 240 15.49 -6.61 8.77
C ALA A 240 16.55 -5.65 9.34
N ALA A 241 16.71 -4.46 8.76
CA ALA A 241 17.64 -3.45 9.25
C ALA A 241 17.29 -2.99 10.67
N HIS A 242 16.02 -2.68 10.95
CA HIS A 242 15.58 -2.26 12.29
C HIS A 242 15.77 -3.36 13.33
N LYS A 243 15.49 -4.61 12.96
CA LYS A 243 15.74 -5.77 13.84
C LYS A 243 17.23 -5.88 14.19
N ARG A 244 18.11 -5.77 13.19
CA ARG A 244 19.56 -5.84 13.41
C ARG A 244 20.07 -4.66 14.24
N ILE A 245 19.60 -3.44 14.01
CA ILE A 245 19.92 -2.27 14.84
C ILE A 245 19.55 -2.53 16.30
N ALA A 246 18.34 -3.04 16.56
CA ALA A 246 17.90 -3.36 17.92
C ALA A 246 18.79 -4.42 18.59
N GLU A 247 19.19 -5.46 17.86
CA GLU A 247 20.11 -6.50 18.37
C GLU A 247 21.51 -5.95 18.67
N MET A 248 22.04 -5.06 17.83
CA MET A 248 23.33 -4.41 18.04
C MET A 248 23.31 -3.49 19.26
N LEU A 249 22.29 -2.63 19.36
CA LEU A 249 22.11 -1.73 20.50
C LEU A 249 21.96 -2.49 21.83
N ALA A 250 21.21 -3.61 21.83
CA ALA A 250 21.06 -4.46 23.01
C ALA A 250 22.38 -5.09 23.47
N LYS A 251 23.36 -5.25 22.57
CA LYS A 251 24.71 -5.74 22.87
C LYS A 251 25.73 -4.64 23.13
N GLY A 252 25.34 -3.36 22.99
CA GLY A 252 26.26 -2.22 23.07
C GLY A 252 27.23 -2.14 21.89
N GLU A 253 26.88 -2.73 20.75
CA GLU A 253 27.68 -2.65 19.51
C GLU A 253 27.48 -1.29 18.82
N GLU A 254 28.53 -0.82 18.14
CA GLU A 254 28.49 0.44 17.39
C GLU A 254 27.72 0.26 16.06
N LEU A 255 26.83 1.21 15.75
CA LEU A 255 26.04 1.17 14.51
C LEU A 255 26.88 1.59 13.31
N PRO A 256 26.63 1.02 12.11
CA PRO A 256 27.42 1.31 10.91
C PRO A 256 27.23 2.75 10.37
N VAL A 257 26.18 3.45 10.83
CA VAL A 257 25.84 4.83 10.46
C VAL A 257 25.25 5.56 11.66
N THR A 258 25.38 6.89 11.68
CA THR A 258 24.65 7.74 12.63
C THR A 258 23.25 8.05 12.12
N PHE A 259 22.26 7.97 13.03
CA PHE A 259 20.88 8.40 12.77
C PHE A 259 20.58 9.80 13.30
N ARG A 260 21.53 10.40 14.02
CA ARG A 260 21.40 11.73 14.59
C ARG A 260 21.23 12.77 13.49
N ASP A 261 20.21 13.60 13.63
CA ASP A 261 19.89 14.69 12.70
C ASP A 261 19.50 14.18 11.29
N ARG A 262 19.09 12.90 11.17
CA ARG A 262 18.72 12.28 9.89
C ARG A 262 17.22 12.00 9.78
N VAL A 263 16.78 11.81 8.54
CA VAL A 263 15.47 11.23 8.19
C VAL A 263 15.68 9.82 7.65
N ILE A 264 14.82 8.88 8.03
CA ILE A 264 14.85 7.49 7.52
C ILE A 264 13.62 7.16 6.67
N TYR A 265 13.83 6.55 5.51
CA TYR A 265 12.79 6.11 4.59
C TYR A 265 12.61 4.59 4.61
N TYR A 266 11.39 4.14 4.90
CA TYR A 266 11.01 2.74 4.90
C TYR A 266 10.75 2.25 3.48
N VAL A 267 11.80 1.76 2.83
CA VAL A 267 11.76 1.32 1.42
C VAL A 267 12.55 0.03 1.25
N GLY A 268 12.14 -0.77 0.28
CA GLY A 268 12.95 -1.86 -0.28
C GLY A 268 13.07 -1.60 -1.78
N PRO A 269 14.12 -0.87 -2.23
CA PRO A 269 14.25 -0.45 -3.62
C PRO A 269 14.38 -1.66 -4.55
N VAL A 270 13.91 -1.50 -5.79
CA VAL A 270 14.19 -2.45 -6.87
C VAL A 270 15.57 -2.15 -7.45
N ASP A 271 16.29 -3.19 -7.86
CA ASP A 271 17.58 -3.04 -8.52
C ASP A 271 17.45 -2.13 -9.77
N PRO A 272 18.34 -1.14 -9.94
CA PRO A 272 18.30 -0.26 -11.10
C PRO A 272 18.52 -1.04 -12.40
N VAL A 273 17.91 -0.57 -13.49
CA VAL A 273 18.21 -1.03 -14.84
C VAL A 273 18.73 0.10 -15.73
N GLY A 274 19.70 -0.22 -16.59
CA GLY A 274 20.27 0.76 -17.49
C GLY A 274 20.93 1.92 -16.73
N GLU A 275 20.45 3.13 -16.97
CA GLU A 275 20.96 4.38 -16.38
C GLU A 275 20.16 4.83 -15.15
N GLU A 276 19.25 4.01 -14.64
CA GLU A 276 18.52 4.32 -13.40
C GLU A 276 19.47 4.41 -12.20
N ILE A 277 19.30 5.45 -11.36
CA ILE A 277 19.99 5.54 -10.06
C ILE A 277 19.50 4.44 -9.12
N VAL A 278 18.18 4.21 -9.14
CA VAL A 278 17.48 3.18 -8.38
C VAL A 278 16.22 2.80 -9.17
N GLY A 279 15.84 1.52 -9.14
CA GLY A 279 14.56 1.11 -9.69
C GLY A 279 13.39 1.63 -8.84
N PRO A 280 12.14 1.22 -9.11
CA PRO A 280 10.97 1.64 -8.33
C PRO A 280 11.19 1.54 -6.80
N ALA A 281 11.04 2.66 -6.09
CA ALA A 281 11.43 2.82 -4.70
C ALA A 281 10.26 3.37 -3.85
N GLY A 282 9.12 2.69 -3.93
CA GLY A 282 7.90 3.09 -3.21
C GLY A 282 7.92 2.75 -1.71
N PRO A 283 7.12 3.46 -0.91
CA PRO A 283 7.13 3.31 0.54
C PRO A 283 6.58 1.95 0.98
N THR A 284 7.06 1.53 2.14
CA THR A 284 6.58 0.34 2.85
C THR A 284 5.70 0.72 4.05
N THR A 285 4.75 -0.16 4.41
CA THR A 285 3.83 0.05 5.55
C THR A 285 4.59 0.35 6.84
N ALA A 286 4.39 1.55 7.38
CA ALA A 286 5.15 2.07 8.51
C ALA A 286 4.84 1.33 9.82
N THR A 287 3.60 0.86 10.03
CA THR A 287 3.16 0.20 11.27
C THR A 287 4.04 -0.99 11.69
N ARG A 288 4.72 -1.64 10.73
CA ARG A 288 5.62 -2.77 11.03
C ARG A 288 6.89 -2.36 11.79
N MET A 289 7.26 -1.08 11.72
CA MET A 289 8.39 -0.51 12.42
C MET A 289 7.99 0.17 13.74
N ASP A 290 6.71 0.19 14.12
CA ASP A 290 6.22 0.90 15.32
C ASP A 290 6.93 0.46 16.61
N LYS A 291 7.19 -0.85 16.76
CA LYS A 291 7.88 -1.41 17.92
C LYS A 291 9.32 -0.94 18.09
N PHE A 292 9.91 -0.36 17.04
CA PHE A 292 11.28 0.17 17.05
C PHE A 292 11.31 1.69 17.16
N MET A 293 10.15 2.37 17.16
CA MET A 293 10.11 3.83 16.98
C MET A 293 10.82 4.58 18.10
N ASP A 294 10.48 4.30 19.37
CA ASP A 294 11.08 5.01 20.52
C ASP A 294 12.61 4.81 20.54
N MET A 295 13.06 3.56 20.34
CA MET A 295 14.49 3.23 20.22
C MET A 295 15.19 3.98 19.09
N MET A 296 14.58 4.08 17.90
CA MET A 296 15.19 4.80 16.77
C MET A 296 15.24 6.31 17.04
N LEU A 297 14.22 6.88 17.69
CA LEU A 297 14.20 8.29 18.08
C LEU A 297 15.24 8.61 19.15
N ASP A 298 15.49 7.69 20.09
CA ASP A 298 16.59 7.82 21.07
C ASP A 298 17.98 7.92 20.39
N GLN A 299 18.13 7.45 19.14
CA GLN A 299 19.36 7.61 18.36
C GLN A 299 19.51 9.00 17.70
N GLY A 300 18.58 9.93 17.96
CA GLY A 300 18.59 11.29 17.42
C GLY A 300 17.95 11.43 16.03
N LEU A 301 17.16 10.44 15.60
CA LEU A 301 16.42 10.48 14.34
C LEU A 301 15.36 11.59 14.36
N LEU A 302 15.35 12.47 13.35
CA LEU A 302 14.46 13.63 13.30
C LEU A 302 13.07 13.29 12.77
N ALA A 303 12.98 12.45 11.75
CA ALA A 303 11.70 12.03 11.17
C ALA A 303 11.82 10.67 10.48
N CYS A 304 10.68 10.04 10.21
CA CYS A 304 10.61 8.84 9.38
C CYS A 304 9.60 8.98 8.24
N VAL A 305 9.89 8.33 7.12
CA VAL A 305 9.07 8.33 5.90
C VAL A 305 8.57 6.92 5.64
N GLY A 306 7.28 6.75 5.37
CA GLY A 306 6.69 5.46 5.04
C GLY A 306 5.35 5.59 4.33
N LYS A 307 4.50 4.56 4.43
CA LYS A 307 3.08 4.66 4.04
C LYS A 307 2.16 4.11 5.12
N ALA A 308 0.89 4.52 5.03
CA ALA A 308 -0.19 4.15 5.94
C ALA A 308 -0.04 4.71 7.36
N GLU A 309 -1.01 4.39 8.21
CA GLU A 309 -1.12 4.88 9.58
C GLU A 309 -0.02 4.33 10.52
N ARG A 310 0.24 5.10 11.59
CA ARG A 310 1.05 4.70 12.74
C ARG A 310 0.12 4.33 13.89
N GLY A 311 0.51 3.35 14.68
CA GLY A 311 -0.22 2.96 15.89
C GLY A 311 -0.06 3.97 17.04
N PRO A 312 -0.84 3.82 18.12
CA PRO A 312 -0.83 4.74 19.25
C PRO A 312 0.55 4.85 19.94
N ALA A 313 1.24 3.74 20.15
CA ALA A 313 2.56 3.74 20.80
C ALA A 313 3.61 4.50 19.98
N ALA A 314 3.62 4.32 18.66
CA ALA A 314 4.51 5.06 17.77
C ALA A 314 4.16 6.55 17.73
N THR A 315 2.88 6.90 17.73
CA THR A 315 2.40 8.30 17.77
C THR A 315 2.85 8.99 19.06
N GLN A 316 2.75 8.29 20.20
CA GLN A 316 3.23 8.80 21.49
C GLN A 316 4.76 8.97 21.52
N ALA A 317 5.52 8.02 20.96
CA ALA A 317 6.96 8.15 20.84
C ALA A 317 7.36 9.36 19.97
N ILE A 318 6.69 9.57 18.84
CA ILE A 318 6.90 10.75 17.97
C ILE A 318 6.67 12.04 18.76
N ALA A 319 5.58 12.13 19.53
CA ALA A 319 5.26 13.30 20.35
C ALA A 319 6.27 13.53 21.50
N LYS A 320 6.70 12.45 22.17
CA LYS A 320 7.72 12.47 23.24
C LYS A 320 9.03 13.09 22.75
N HIS A 321 9.45 12.73 21.54
CA HIS A 321 10.73 13.15 20.94
C HIS A 321 10.64 14.40 20.06
N LYS A 322 9.45 15.00 19.92
CA LYS A 322 9.21 16.14 19.01
C LYS A 322 9.61 15.86 17.55
N SER A 323 9.43 14.62 17.13
CA SER A 323 9.70 14.14 15.77
C SER A 323 8.47 14.27 14.87
N ALA A 324 8.54 13.77 13.64
CA ALA A 324 7.40 13.65 12.73
C ALA A 324 7.42 12.31 11.97
N TYR A 325 6.23 11.85 11.58
CA TYR A 325 6.07 10.80 10.58
C TYR A 325 5.51 11.39 9.30
N LEU A 326 6.22 11.12 8.21
CA LEU A 326 5.94 11.61 6.87
C LEU A 326 5.43 10.44 6.01
N MET A 327 4.35 10.66 5.29
CA MET A 327 3.78 9.68 4.39
C MET A 327 4.17 10.00 2.95
N ALA A 328 4.89 9.09 2.31
CA ALA A 328 5.10 9.11 0.87
C ALA A 328 3.94 8.43 0.14
N VAL A 329 3.75 8.78 -1.14
CA VAL A 329 2.62 8.28 -1.94
C VAL A 329 2.73 6.78 -2.19
N GLY A 330 1.83 6.01 -1.58
CA GLY A 330 1.70 4.57 -1.83
C GLY A 330 1.21 4.26 -3.25
N GLY A 331 1.82 3.28 -3.92
CA GLY A 331 1.44 2.85 -5.27
C GLY A 331 2.17 3.58 -6.42
N ALA A 332 2.77 4.75 -6.16
CA ALA A 332 3.47 5.55 -7.16
C ALA A 332 5.00 5.33 -7.17
N ALA A 333 5.45 4.07 -6.96
CA ALA A 333 6.86 3.76 -6.70
C ALA A 333 7.86 4.26 -7.75
N TYR A 334 7.48 4.20 -9.03
CA TYR A 334 8.31 4.69 -10.14
C TYR A 334 8.42 6.22 -10.13
N LEU A 335 7.31 6.92 -9.90
CA LEU A 335 7.30 8.40 -9.83
C LEU A 335 8.11 8.89 -8.63
N VAL A 336 7.97 8.24 -7.48
CA VAL A 336 8.76 8.55 -6.27
C VAL A 336 10.25 8.32 -6.51
N ALA A 337 10.63 7.26 -7.24
CA ALA A 337 12.04 7.00 -7.56
C ALA A 337 12.68 8.10 -8.42
N ARG A 338 11.92 8.84 -9.23
CA ARG A 338 12.45 9.96 -10.02
C ARG A 338 12.98 11.12 -9.18
N ALA A 339 12.54 11.23 -7.93
CA ALA A 339 13.07 12.20 -6.97
C ALA A 339 14.43 11.77 -6.40
N ILE A 340 14.84 10.51 -6.55
CA ILE A 340 16.12 10.00 -6.06
C ILE A 340 17.20 10.24 -7.11
N LYS A 341 18.25 10.97 -6.72
CA LYS A 341 19.36 11.42 -7.57
C LYS A 341 20.69 10.72 -7.25
N GLY A 342 20.81 10.14 -6.06
CA GLY A 342 21.95 9.31 -5.66
C GLY A 342 21.51 8.18 -4.73
N SER A 343 22.24 7.07 -4.75
CA SER A 343 22.00 5.90 -3.90
C SER A 343 23.32 5.20 -3.57
N GLN A 344 23.63 5.07 -2.29
CA GLN A 344 24.83 4.38 -1.82
C GLN A 344 24.50 3.47 -0.64
N VAL A 345 24.98 2.22 -0.66
CA VAL A 345 24.90 1.34 0.53
C VAL A 345 25.88 1.86 1.58
N VAL A 346 25.36 2.12 2.79
CA VAL A 346 26.12 2.64 3.93
C VAL A 346 26.08 1.70 5.14
N GLY A 347 25.23 0.68 5.14
CA GLY A 347 25.21 -0.34 6.19
C GLY A 347 24.46 -1.61 5.79
N PHE A 348 24.86 -2.74 6.37
CA PHE A 348 24.21 -4.04 6.21
C PHE A 348 24.01 -4.49 4.76
N ALA A 349 25.05 -4.37 3.92
CA ALA A 349 25.02 -4.73 2.50
C ALA A 349 24.51 -6.18 2.26
N ASP A 350 24.76 -7.09 3.20
CA ASP A 350 24.31 -8.47 3.16
C ASP A 350 22.77 -8.64 3.19
N LEU A 351 22.03 -7.61 3.60
CA LEU A 351 20.56 -7.60 3.61
C LEU A 351 19.94 -7.27 2.23
N GLY A 352 20.74 -6.98 1.20
CA GLY A 352 20.28 -6.71 -0.16
C GLY A 352 19.32 -5.51 -0.21
N MET A 353 18.07 -5.73 -0.67
CA MET A 353 17.03 -4.69 -0.72
C MET A 353 16.64 -4.13 0.66
N GLU A 354 17.02 -4.80 1.77
CA GLU A 354 16.76 -4.33 3.13
C GLU A 354 17.99 -3.69 3.79
N ALA A 355 19.09 -3.49 3.05
CA ALA A 355 20.26 -2.76 3.53
C ALA A 355 19.94 -1.28 3.85
N ILE A 356 20.85 -0.61 4.55
CA ILE A 356 20.79 0.84 4.77
C ILE A 356 21.47 1.51 3.58
N TYR A 357 20.69 2.25 2.81
CA TYR A 357 21.17 3.13 1.75
C TYR A 357 21.12 4.58 2.24
N GLU A 358 22.03 5.40 1.76
CA GLU A 358 21.90 6.86 1.75
C GLU A 358 21.40 7.28 0.38
N PHE A 359 20.20 7.86 0.35
CA PHE A 359 19.61 8.44 -0.84
C PHE A 359 19.83 9.95 -0.84
N GLU A 360 20.27 10.48 -1.98
CA GLU A 360 20.19 11.91 -2.27
C GLU A 360 18.90 12.16 -3.04
N VAL A 361 18.06 13.07 -2.55
CA VAL A 361 16.75 13.35 -3.14
C VAL A 361 16.57 14.81 -3.52
N GLN A 362 15.71 15.05 -4.51
CA GLN A 362 15.30 16.37 -4.98
C GLN A 362 13.78 16.40 -5.16
N ASP A 363 13.14 17.39 -4.53
CA ASP A 363 11.68 17.58 -4.50
C ASP A 363 10.90 16.29 -4.19
N PHE A 364 11.38 15.50 -3.22
CA PHE A 364 10.75 14.24 -2.83
C PHE A 364 9.43 14.51 -2.07
N PRO A 365 8.27 14.10 -2.61
CA PRO A 365 6.98 14.54 -2.08
C PRO A 365 6.51 13.66 -0.91
N VAL A 366 6.19 14.30 0.21
CA VAL A 366 5.58 13.64 1.38
C VAL A 366 4.52 14.52 2.02
N THR A 367 3.64 13.91 2.81
CA THR A 367 2.66 14.60 3.65
C THR A 367 2.94 14.30 5.11
N VAL A 368 2.88 15.30 5.99
CA VAL A 368 3.01 15.09 7.43
C VAL A 368 1.79 14.32 7.93
N ALA A 369 2.00 13.07 8.33
CA ALA A 369 0.93 12.19 8.78
C ALA A 369 0.79 12.15 10.30
N VAL A 370 1.91 12.25 11.03
CA VAL A 370 1.91 12.50 12.48
C VAL A 370 2.87 13.65 12.75
N ASP A 371 2.40 14.68 13.44
CA ASP A 371 3.23 15.83 13.84
C ASP A 371 3.88 15.65 15.22
N SER A 372 4.65 16.65 15.64
CA SER A 372 5.43 16.68 16.89
C SER A 372 4.57 16.75 18.16
N GLU A 373 3.27 16.99 18.01
CA GLU A 373 2.28 16.95 19.09
C GLU A 373 1.55 15.60 19.14
N GLY A 374 1.82 14.70 18.18
CA GLY A 374 1.16 13.40 18.06
C GLY A 374 -0.21 13.49 17.38
N GLN A 375 -0.55 14.59 16.71
CA GLN A 375 -1.78 14.66 15.93
C GLN A 375 -1.63 13.79 14.68
N ASN A 376 -2.59 12.89 14.45
CA ASN A 376 -2.50 11.89 13.39
C ASN A 376 -3.59 12.09 12.34
N VAL A 377 -3.18 12.40 11.10
CA VAL A 377 -4.11 12.66 9.99
C VAL A 377 -5.00 11.46 9.69
N HIS A 378 -4.51 10.23 9.85
CA HIS A 378 -5.28 9.01 9.57
C HIS A 378 -6.39 8.75 10.59
N VAL A 379 -6.34 9.43 11.75
CA VAL A 379 -7.41 9.40 12.75
C VAL A 379 -8.34 10.59 12.54
N ASN A 380 -7.76 11.79 12.41
CA ASN A 380 -8.53 13.03 12.43
C ASN A 380 -9.25 13.30 11.11
N ALA A 381 -8.59 13.06 9.96
CA ALA A 381 -9.14 13.43 8.66
C ALA A 381 -10.38 12.62 8.27
N PRO A 382 -10.44 11.28 8.45
CA PRO A 382 -11.66 10.54 8.16
C PRO A 382 -12.88 11.04 8.94
N MET A 383 -12.72 11.34 10.23
CA MET A 383 -13.79 11.90 11.07
C MET A 383 -14.26 13.29 10.61
N LEU A 384 -13.35 14.12 10.10
CA LEU A 384 -13.69 15.43 9.56
C LEU A 384 -14.45 15.30 8.24
N TRP A 385 -14.04 14.39 7.37
CA TRP A 385 -14.67 14.17 6.07
C TRP A 385 -16.03 13.50 6.20
N GLN A 386 -16.19 12.54 7.10
CA GLN A 386 -17.50 11.92 7.40
C GLN A 386 -18.55 12.94 7.86
N LYS A 387 -18.16 14.09 8.42
CA LYS A 387 -19.09 15.17 8.79
C LYS A 387 -19.43 16.11 7.61
N ARG A 388 -18.63 16.08 6.54
CA ARG A 388 -18.74 16.98 5.38
C ARG A 388 -19.55 16.35 4.23
N ILE A 389 -19.55 15.03 4.16
CA ILE A 389 -20.31 14.21 3.20
C ILE A 389 -21.53 13.65 3.89
#